data_AF-A0A6P0I4G4-F1
#
_entry.id   AF-A0A6P0I4G4-F1
#
_cell.length_a   1.000
_cell.length_b   1.000
_cell.length_c   1.000
_cell.angle_alpha   90.00
_cell.angle_beta   90.00
_cell.angle_gamma   90.00
#
_symmetry.space_group_name_H-M   'P 1'
#
loop_
_entity.id
_entity.type
_entity.pdbx_description
1 polymer ?
#
loop_
_entity_poly.entity_id
_entity_poly.type
_entity_poly.pdbx_seq_one_letter_code
_entity_poly.pdbx_strand_id
1 'polypeptide(L)'
;RESLAGTGVSFSQEVMQNILKYSGGHPFEMQLLCYHLFSNHLSRYVEIDIWEKALQATVRDVGNAIFEKWCSDLSVDEAKVLRVLAENDNSVTLEKLTATFEVENLMIPLKYSVEEALKSLLQRKLISRDIYGNYVVKDRMFCTYLITHLNYPLI
;
A
#
# COMPACT_ATOMS: atom_id res chain seq x y z
N ARG A 1 -17.31 -25.59 4.15
CA ARG A 1 -16.60 -24.64 3.25
C ARG A 1 -17.54 -24.41 2.08
N GLU A 2 -18.43 -23.43 2.19
CA GLU A 2 -19.36 -23.11 1.11
C GLU A 2 -18.66 -22.11 0.18
N SER A 3 -18.49 -22.49 -1.08
CA SER A 3 -18.11 -21.56 -2.13
C SER A 3 -19.27 -20.58 -2.38
N LEU A 4 -19.00 -19.43 -3.00
CA LEU A 4 -20.03 -18.48 -3.45
C LEU A 4 -21.01 -19.07 -4.50
N ALA A 5 -20.87 -20.35 -4.85
CA ALA A 5 -21.79 -21.06 -5.72
C ALA A 5 -23.17 -21.15 -5.04
N GLY A 6 -24.13 -20.35 -5.52
CA GLY A 6 -25.51 -20.34 -5.04
C GLY A 6 -25.96 -19.07 -4.32
N THR A 7 -25.06 -18.12 -4.03
CA THR A 7 -25.44 -16.82 -3.42
C THR A 7 -26.03 -15.85 -4.45
N GLY A 8 -25.80 -16.10 -5.75
CA GLY A 8 -26.26 -15.25 -6.85
C GLY A 8 -25.48 -13.94 -6.98
N VAL A 9 -24.34 -13.82 -6.28
CA VAL A 9 -23.50 -12.62 -6.28
C VAL A 9 -22.50 -12.70 -7.42
N SER A 10 -22.42 -11.65 -8.22
CA SER A 10 -21.38 -11.49 -9.24
C SER A 10 -20.69 -10.13 -9.12
N PHE A 11 -19.43 -10.12 -9.54
CA PHE A 11 -18.57 -8.94 -9.54
C PHE A 11 -18.41 -8.47 -10.98
N SER A 12 -18.38 -7.15 -11.18
CA SER A 12 -17.98 -6.62 -12.47
C SER A 12 -16.54 -7.04 -12.82
N GLN A 13 -16.23 -7.13 -14.11
CA GLN A 13 -14.87 -7.46 -14.56
C GLN A 13 -13.83 -6.48 -14.03
N GLU A 14 -14.19 -5.20 -13.95
CA GLU A 14 -13.33 -4.14 -13.40
C GLU A 14 -13.00 -4.37 -11.92
N VAL A 15 -14.00 -4.73 -11.11
CA VAL A 15 -13.78 -5.05 -9.69
C VAL A 15 -12.88 -6.27 -9.56
N MET A 16 -13.08 -7.31 -10.38
CA MET A 16 -12.21 -8.50 -10.37
C MET A 16 -10.75 -8.17 -10.72
N GLN A 17 -10.53 -7.30 -11.70
CA GLN A 17 -9.18 -6.83 -12.06
C GLN A 17 -8.55 -6.04 -10.91
N ASN A 18 -9.31 -5.17 -10.25
CA ASN A 18 -8.82 -4.39 -9.13
C ASN A 18 -8.51 -5.26 -7.90
N ILE A 19 -9.33 -6.28 -7.60
CA ILE A 19 -9.04 -7.24 -6.53
C ILE A 19 -7.66 -7.85 -6.74
N LEU A 20 -7.38 -8.38 -7.94
CA LEU A 20 -6.10 -9.00 -8.23
C LEU A 20 -4.95 -7.98 -8.18
N LYS A 21 -5.16 -6.77 -8.72
CA LYS A 21 -4.16 -5.71 -8.76
C LYS A 21 -3.72 -5.26 -7.35
N TYR A 22 -4.67 -5.05 -6.45
CA TYR A 22 -4.38 -4.49 -5.12
C TYR A 22 -3.91 -5.55 -4.12
N SER A 23 -4.46 -6.77 -4.20
CA SER A 23 -4.02 -7.86 -3.32
C SER A 23 -2.77 -8.59 -3.80
N GLY A 24 -2.40 -8.45 -5.07
CA GLY A 24 -1.33 -9.25 -5.68
C GLY A 24 -1.58 -10.78 -5.62
N GLY A 25 -2.81 -11.22 -5.37
CA GLY A 25 -3.14 -12.62 -5.13
C GLY A 25 -2.93 -13.10 -3.68
N HIS A 26 -2.61 -12.20 -2.73
CA HIS A 26 -2.41 -12.55 -1.33
C HIS A 26 -3.75 -13.01 -0.70
N PRO A 27 -3.86 -14.27 -0.23
CA PRO A 27 -5.17 -14.83 0.15
C PRO A 27 -5.89 -14.07 1.25
N PHE A 28 -5.16 -13.55 2.24
CA PHE A 28 -5.75 -12.81 3.36
C PHE A 28 -6.34 -11.46 2.91
N GLU A 29 -5.58 -10.68 2.13
CA GLU A 29 -6.04 -9.41 1.57
C GLU A 29 -7.19 -9.61 0.60
N MET A 30 -7.10 -10.60 -0.30
CA MET A 30 -8.19 -10.97 -1.20
C MET A 30 -9.46 -11.29 -0.43
N GLN A 31 -9.34 -12.10 0.64
CA GLN A 31 -10.50 -12.51 1.42
C GLN A 31 -11.16 -11.32 2.12
N LEU A 32 -10.39 -10.43 2.75
CA LEU A 32 -10.92 -9.22 3.39
C LEU A 32 -11.53 -8.26 2.38
N LEU A 33 -10.86 -8.05 1.24
CA LEU A 33 -11.35 -7.18 0.18
C LEU A 33 -12.68 -7.68 -0.40
N CYS A 34 -12.77 -8.96 -0.73
CA CYS A 34 -14.00 -9.59 -1.19
C CYS A 34 -15.10 -9.54 -0.12
N TYR A 35 -14.76 -9.71 1.16
CA TYR A 35 -15.70 -9.58 2.27
C TYR A 35 -16.28 -8.16 2.36
N HIS A 36 -15.43 -7.13 2.28
CA HIS A 36 -15.87 -5.73 2.34
C HIS A 36 -16.63 -5.30 1.08
N LEU A 37 -16.25 -5.79 -0.09
CA LEU A 37 -16.98 -5.58 -1.33
C LEU A 37 -18.38 -6.21 -1.26
N PHE A 38 -18.50 -7.41 -0.72
CA PHE A 38 -19.79 -8.08 -0.54
C PHE A 38 -20.66 -7.41 0.52
N SER A 39 -20.08 -7.09 1.69
CA SER A 39 -20.81 -6.58 2.85
C SER A 39 -21.32 -5.15 2.67
N ASN A 40 -20.75 -4.39 1.73
CA ASN A 40 -21.15 -3.02 1.44
C ASN A 40 -22.23 -2.89 0.36
N HIS A 41 -22.76 -3.99 -0.20
CA HIS A 41 -23.80 -3.94 -1.22
C HIS A 41 -25.18 -4.38 -0.68
N LEU A 42 -26.25 -3.75 -1.18
CA LEU A 42 -27.65 -4.19 -1.00
C LEU A 42 -28.18 -4.97 -2.22
N SER A 43 -27.44 -4.94 -3.34
CA SER A 43 -27.79 -5.57 -4.61
C SER A 43 -27.41 -7.07 -4.62
N ARG A 44 -27.39 -7.74 -5.77
CA ARG A 44 -26.67 -9.02 -5.98
C ARG A 44 -25.46 -8.83 -6.91
N TYR A 45 -25.20 -7.60 -7.33
CA TYR A 45 -24.14 -7.26 -8.26
C TYR A 45 -23.24 -6.19 -7.64
N VAL A 46 -21.95 -6.51 -7.55
CA VAL A 46 -20.93 -5.62 -7.00
C VAL A 46 -20.33 -4.79 -8.14
N GLU A 47 -20.60 -3.48 -8.10
CA GLU A 47 -20.11 -2.50 -9.05
C GLU A 47 -18.91 -1.72 -8.49
N ILE A 48 -18.29 -0.91 -9.35
CA ILE A 48 -17.06 -0.17 -9.02
C ILE A 48 -17.30 0.99 -8.06
N ASP A 49 -18.54 1.47 -7.94
CA ASP A 49 -18.95 2.56 -7.06
C ASP A 49 -18.67 2.28 -5.59
N ILE A 50 -18.72 1.02 -5.17
CA ILE A 50 -18.42 0.62 -3.79
C ILE A 50 -16.92 0.35 -3.53
N TRP A 51 -16.08 0.36 -4.57
CA TRP A 51 -14.67 -0.04 -4.50
C TRP A 51 -13.89 0.74 -3.46
N GLU A 52 -13.95 2.07 -3.53
CA GLU A 52 -13.16 2.96 -2.67
C GLU A 52 -13.45 2.70 -1.18
N LYS A 53 -14.74 2.58 -0.84
CA LYS A 53 -15.17 2.28 0.53
C LYS A 53 -14.69 0.91 0.99
N ALA A 54 -14.78 -0.11 0.13
CA ALA A 54 -14.32 -1.46 0.45
C ALA A 54 -12.80 -1.53 0.59
N LEU A 55 -12.05 -0.83 -0.27
CA LEU A 55 -10.60 -0.74 -0.21
C LEU A 55 -10.16 -0.07 1.09
N GLN A 56 -10.74 1.08 1.47
CA GLN A 56 -10.42 1.77 2.72
C GLN A 56 -10.69 0.89 3.95
N ALA A 57 -11.82 0.17 3.98
CA ALA A 57 -12.14 -0.75 5.07
C ALA A 57 -11.13 -1.92 5.13
N THR A 58 -10.74 -2.45 3.97
CA THR A 58 -9.76 -3.52 3.87
C THR A 58 -8.38 -3.07 4.34
N VAL A 59 -7.92 -1.91 3.87
CA VAL A 59 -6.63 -1.33 4.22
C VAL A 59 -6.53 -1.09 5.73
N ARG A 60 -7.61 -0.63 6.36
CA ARG A 60 -7.65 -0.47 7.83
C ARG A 60 -7.54 -1.83 8.53
N ASP A 61 -8.31 -2.83 8.11
CA ASP A 61 -8.34 -4.13 8.79
C ASP A 61 -7.03 -4.91 8.60
N VAL A 62 -6.45 -4.89 7.39
CA VAL A 62 -5.11 -5.44 7.10
C VAL A 62 -4.03 -4.63 7.82
N GLY A 63 -4.20 -3.31 7.87
CA GLY A 63 -3.33 -2.38 8.59
C GLY A 63 -3.18 -2.78 10.04
N ASN A 64 -4.28 -2.86 10.77
CA ASN A 64 -4.32 -3.24 12.18
C ASN A 64 -3.77 -4.66 12.43
N ALA A 65 -3.99 -5.58 11.48
CA ALA A 65 -3.56 -6.96 11.63
C ALA A 65 -2.06 -7.16 11.36
N ILE A 66 -1.48 -6.41 10.42
CA ILE A 66 -0.15 -6.68 9.85
C ILE A 66 0.69 -5.41 9.76
N PHE A 67 0.22 -4.40 9.03
CA PHE A 67 1.08 -3.28 8.62
C PHE A 67 1.46 -2.34 9.76
N GLU A 68 0.62 -2.18 10.78
CA GLU A 68 0.97 -1.42 11.99
C GLU A 68 2.22 -1.99 12.65
N LYS A 69 2.33 -3.32 12.74
CA LYS A 69 3.51 -4.00 13.29
C LYS A 69 4.73 -3.84 12.40
N TRP A 70 4.56 -3.79 11.08
CA TRP A 70 5.67 -3.53 10.16
C TRP A 70 6.21 -2.10 10.32
N CYS A 71 5.32 -1.17 10.61
CA CYS A 71 5.64 0.25 10.75
C CYS A 71 5.99 0.69 12.18
N SER A 72 5.77 -0.12 13.21
CA SER A 72 5.85 0.29 14.63
C SER A 72 7.18 0.91 15.02
N ASP A 73 8.28 0.38 14.48
CA ASP A 73 9.64 0.79 14.84
C ASP A 73 10.31 1.60 13.71
N LEU A 74 9.53 2.16 12.77
CA LEU A 74 10.08 3.06 11.76
C LEU A 74 10.56 4.36 12.39
N SER A 75 11.75 4.80 12.00
CA SER A 75 12.15 6.19 12.26
C SER A 75 11.30 7.14 11.42
N VAL A 76 11.25 8.41 11.82
CA VAL A 76 10.55 9.47 11.06
C VAL A 76 11.06 9.54 9.62
N ASP A 77 12.37 9.41 9.41
CA ASP A 77 12.98 9.50 8.09
C ASP A 77 12.70 8.25 7.24
N GLU A 78 12.72 7.06 7.85
CA GLU A 78 12.31 5.83 7.17
C GLU A 78 10.85 5.90 6.72
N ALA A 79 9.97 6.39 7.59
CA ALA A 79 8.56 6.53 7.28
C ALA A 79 8.30 7.56 6.17
N LYS A 80 9.02 8.69 6.15
CA LYS A 80 8.97 9.66 5.05
C LYS A 80 9.42 9.03 3.73
N VAL A 81 10.58 8.35 3.72
CA VAL A 81 11.11 7.68 2.51
C VAL A 81 10.12 6.63 2.00
N LEU A 82 9.58 5.84 2.91
CA LEU A 82 8.63 4.79 2.58
C LEU A 82 7.33 5.35 2.00
N ARG A 83 6.85 6.49 2.52
CA ARG A 83 5.68 7.20 1.98
C ARG A 83 5.93 7.74 0.56
N VAL A 84 7.05 8.46 0.35
CA VAL A 84 7.39 8.99 -0.98
C VAL A 84 7.51 7.86 -2.01
N LEU A 85 8.09 6.72 -1.61
CA LEU A 85 8.14 5.54 -2.48
C LEU A 85 6.74 4.97 -2.78
N ALA A 86 5.81 4.98 -1.82
CA ALA A 86 4.45 4.49 -2.01
C ALA A 86 3.62 5.39 -2.93
N GLU A 87 3.83 6.71 -2.88
CA GLU A 87 3.16 7.70 -3.75
C GLU A 87 3.65 7.62 -5.21
N ASN A 88 4.82 7.02 -5.45
CA ASN A 88 5.30 6.76 -6.80
C ASN A 88 4.74 5.41 -7.30
N ASP A 89 3.93 5.46 -8.36
CA ASP A 89 3.36 4.26 -8.98
C ASP A 89 4.41 3.30 -9.56
N ASN A 90 5.63 3.80 -9.82
CA ASN A 90 6.74 3.07 -10.40
C ASN A 90 7.94 3.07 -9.45
N SER A 91 8.90 2.19 -9.72
CA SER A 91 10.17 2.20 -9.02
C SER A 91 10.91 3.53 -9.20
N VAL A 92 11.67 3.94 -8.18
CA VAL A 92 12.29 5.26 -8.07
C VAL A 92 13.80 5.12 -7.93
N THR A 93 14.58 5.93 -8.66
CA THR A 93 16.04 5.98 -8.50
C THR A 93 16.42 6.74 -7.23
N LEU A 94 17.63 6.52 -6.72
CA LEU A 94 18.13 7.28 -5.59
C LEU A 94 18.22 8.78 -5.89
N GLU A 95 18.63 9.16 -7.09
CA GLU A 95 18.75 10.58 -7.45
C GLU A 95 17.38 11.26 -7.47
N LYS A 96 16.37 10.60 -8.06
CA LYS A 96 15.00 11.14 -8.09
C LYS A 96 14.44 11.28 -6.68
N LEU A 97 14.65 10.27 -5.83
CA LEU A 97 14.18 10.31 -4.45
C LEU A 97 14.83 11.47 -3.69
N THR A 98 16.16 11.60 -3.78
CA THR A 98 16.90 12.70 -3.13
C THR A 98 16.41 14.07 -3.59
N ALA A 99 16.20 14.24 -4.90
CA ALA A 99 15.65 15.47 -5.46
C ALA A 99 14.24 15.79 -4.94
N THR A 100 13.37 14.79 -4.76
CA THR A 100 12.04 14.98 -4.16
C THR A 100 12.14 15.53 -2.74
N PHE A 101 13.05 14.99 -1.92
CA PHE A 101 13.25 15.47 -0.55
C PHE A 101 13.81 16.90 -0.48
N GLU A 102 14.68 17.28 -1.43
CA GLU A 102 15.20 18.65 -1.54
C GLU A 102 14.12 19.66 -1.97
N VAL A 103 13.29 19.30 -2.95
CA VAL A 103 12.24 20.17 -3.50
C VAL A 103 11.09 20.38 -2.52
N GLU A 104 10.68 19.32 -1.83
CA GLU A 104 9.55 19.35 -0.90
C GLU A 104 9.94 19.88 0.50
N ASN A 105 11.18 20.34 0.68
CA ASN A 105 11.72 20.83 1.96
C ASN A 105 11.46 19.84 3.12
N LEU A 106 11.42 18.54 2.80
CA LEU A 106 11.26 17.47 3.75
C LEU A 106 12.57 17.30 4.50
N MET A 107 12.84 18.19 5.47
CA MET A 107 14.10 18.21 6.20
C MET A 107 14.48 16.79 6.66
N ILE A 108 15.52 16.25 6.05
CA ILE A 108 16.27 15.11 6.57
C ILE A 108 17.49 15.71 7.28
N PRO A 109 17.77 15.37 8.54
CA PRO A 109 18.94 15.87 9.25
C PRO A 109 20.23 15.55 8.48
N LEU A 110 21.19 16.49 8.43
CA LEU A 110 22.52 16.34 7.80
C LEU A 110 23.32 15.07 8.20
N LYS A 111 22.91 14.38 9.28
CA LYS A 111 23.54 13.17 9.81
C LYS A 111 22.87 11.86 9.40
N TYR A 112 21.69 11.90 8.80
CA TYR A 112 20.92 10.73 8.38
C TYR A 112 20.62 10.88 6.90
N SER A 113 20.99 9.92 6.05
CA SER A 113 20.80 10.07 4.61
C SER A 113 19.59 9.27 4.11
N VAL A 114 19.04 9.69 2.97
CA VAL A 114 18.06 8.89 2.21
C VAL A 114 18.58 7.48 1.98
N GLU A 115 19.88 7.32 1.72
CA GLU A 115 20.54 6.02 1.51
C GLU A 115 20.50 5.12 2.75
N GLU A 116 20.72 5.68 3.95
CA GLU A 116 20.65 4.94 5.21
C GLU A 116 19.24 4.45 5.50
N ALA A 117 18.24 5.31 5.29
CA ALA A 117 16.83 4.95 5.39
C ALA A 117 16.47 3.82 4.40
N LEU A 118 16.89 3.94 3.14
CA LEU A 118 16.67 2.91 2.12
C LEU A 118 17.35 1.58 2.48
N LYS A 119 18.58 1.63 2.99
CA LYS A 119 19.32 0.44 3.43
C LYS A 119 18.58 -0.27 4.58
N SER A 120 18.10 0.49 5.55
CA SER A 120 17.31 -0.06 6.66
C SER A 120 15.99 -0.68 6.16
N LEU A 121 15.23 0.05 5.33
CA LEU A 121 13.97 -0.44 4.76
C LEU A 121 14.16 -1.71 3.92
N LEU A 122 15.27 -1.84 3.18
CA LEU A 122 15.66 -3.05 2.47
C LEU A 122 15.95 -4.22 3.42
N GLN A 123 16.70 -3.97 4.51
CA GLN A 123 16.99 -4.99 5.52
C GLN A 123 15.71 -5.49 6.21
N ARG A 124 14.75 -4.59 6.45
CA ARG A 124 13.43 -4.90 7.00
C ARG A 124 12.48 -5.53 5.98
N LYS A 125 12.88 -5.61 4.69
CA LYS A 125 12.09 -6.13 3.57
C LYS A 125 10.77 -5.39 3.33
N LEU A 126 10.69 -4.12 3.72
CA LEU A 126 9.53 -3.27 3.47
C LEU A 126 9.55 -2.69 2.04
N ILE A 127 10.74 -2.62 1.45
CA ILE A 127 10.96 -2.25 0.06
C ILE A 127 11.83 -3.29 -0.64
N SER A 128 11.92 -3.20 -1.96
CA SER A 128 12.81 -4.03 -2.76
C SER A 128 13.42 -3.22 -3.91
N ARG A 129 14.37 -3.83 -4.61
CA ARG A 129 14.89 -3.31 -5.88
C ARG A 129 14.26 -4.04 -7.06
N ASP A 130 13.97 -3.31 -8.12
CA ASP A 130 13.55 -3.89 -9.40
C ASP A 130 14.77 -4.39 -10.22
N ILE A 131 14.53 -4.83 -11.45
CA ILE A 131 15.57 -5.33 -12.37
C ILE A 131 16.60 -4.26 -12.77
N TYR A 132 16.26 -2.97 -12.63
CA TYR A 132 17.11 -1.83 -12.94
C TYR A 132 17.82 -1.29 -11.70
N GLY A 133 17.57 -1.88 -10.52
CA GLY A 133 18.15 -1.44 -9.24
C GLY A 133 17.37 -0.31 -8.56
N ASN A 134 16.21 0.08 -9.09
CA ASN A 134 15.36 1.14 -8.56
C ASN A 134 14.53 0.64 -7.37
N TYR A 135 14.23 1.52 -6.43
CA TYR A 135 13.54 1.18 -5.19
C TYR A 135 12.02 1.17 -5.38
N VAL A 136 11.33 0.19 -4.80
CA VAL A 136 9.89 0.02 -4.94
C VAL A 136 9.27 -0.65 -3.72
N VAL A 137 8.09 -0.16 -3.32
CA VAL A 137 7.15 -0.89 -2.46
C VAL A 137 6.30 -1.78 -3.36
N LYS A 138 6.47 -3.10 -3.28
CA LYS A 138 5.83 -4.05 -4.21
C LYS A 138 4.34 -4.26 -3.93
N ASP A 139 3.98 -4.25 -2.66
CA ASP A 139 2.63 -4.55 -2.20
C ASP A 139 1.76 -3.29 -2.34
N ARG A 140 0.75 -3.37 -3.21
CA ARG A 140 -0.15 -2.25 -3.50
C ARG A 140 -1.11 -1.96 -2.34
N MET A 141 -1.55 -2.99 -1.61
CA MET A 141 -2.35 -2.81 -0.39
C MET A 141 -1.55 -2.06 0.66
N PHE A 142 -0.26 -2.41 0.80
CA PHE A 142 0.66 -1.70 1.69
C PHE A 142 0.93 -0.28 1.20
N CYS A 143 1.12 -0.03 -0.11
CA CYS A 143 1.21 1.34 -0.63
C CYS A 143 -0.01 2.18 -0.23
N THR A 144 -1.21 1.64 -0.41
CA THR A 144 -2.46 2.34 -0.05
C THR A 144 -2.51 2.63 1.45
N TYR A 145 -2.10 1.66 2.28
CA TYR A 145 -1.96 1.87 3.73
C TYR A 145 -1.01 3.02 4.06
N LEU A 146 0.19 3.03 3.48
CA LEU A 146 1.22 4.04 3.74
C LEU A 146 0.73 5.46 3.38
N ILE A 147 0.12 5.62 2.20
CA ILE A 147 -0.41 6.90 1.74
C ILE A 147 -1.52 7.44 2.66
N THR A 148 -2.37 6.55 3.18
CA THR A 148 -3.53 6.93 3.98
C THR A 148 -3.24 7.09 5.47
N HIS A 149 -2.27 6.35 6.02
CA HIS A 149 -2.02 6.27 7.47
C HIS A 149 -0.74 6.95 7.92
N LEU A 150 0.29 7.09 7.08
CA LEU A 150 1.51 7.80 7.46
C LEU A 150 1.37 9.31 7.19
N ASN A 151 0.49 10.00 7.91
CA ASN A 151 0.39 11.46 7.81
C ASN A 151 1.49 12.16 8.60
N TYR A 152 2.54 12.57 7.89
CA TYR A 152 3.41 13.65 8.34
C TYR A 152 2.92 14.95 7.72
N PRO A 153 2.89 16.07 8.47
CA PRO A 153 2.74 17.37 7.82
C PRO A 153 3.93 17.55 6.88
N LEU A 154 3.66 17.64 5.57
CA LEU A 154 4.56 18.31 4.64
C LEU A 154 4.54 19.77 5.11
N ILE A 155 5.60 20.20 5.82
CA ILE A 155 5.71 21.58 6.31
C ILE A 155 6.19 22.46 5.17
#